data_AF-A0A9D6AC04-F1
#
_entry.id   AF-A0A9D6AC04-F1
#
_cell.length_a   1.000
_cell.length_b   1.000
_cell.length_c   1.000
_cell.angle_alpha   90.00
_cell.angle_beta   90.00
_cell.angle_gamma   90.00
#
_symmetry.space_group_name_H-M   'P 1'
#
loop_
_entity.id
_entity.type
_entity.pdbx_description
1 polymer ?
#
loop_
_entity_poly.entity_id
_entity_poly.type
_entity_poly.pdbx_seq_one_letter_code
_entity_poly.pdbx_strand_id
1 'polypeptide(L)' 'QADLNAHMAPELESVFVMSSPEYGYISSSIVREISAMGADVSFLVPKNVIKKLEALHNCGN' A
#
# COMPACT_ATOMS: atom_id res chain seq x y z
N GLN A 1 14.10 -3.77 -8.39
CA GLN A 1 14.60 -5.07 -8.88
C GLN A 1 14.29 -5.25 -10.39
N ALA A 2 14.31 -4.18 -11.18
CA ALA A 2 14.00 -4.26 -12.61
C ALA A 2 15.06 -5.08 -13.37
N ASP A 3 16.35 -4.82 -13.07
CA ASP A 3 17.48 -5.41 -13.79
C ASP A 3 17.59 -6.93 -13.61
N LEU A 4 17.28 -7.41 -12.40
CA LEU A 4 17.25 -8.84 -12.12
C LEU A 4 16.13 -9.54 -12.90
N ASN A 5 14.95 -8.92 -12.96
CA ASN A 5 13.81 -9.47 -13.69
C ASN A 5 14.10 -9.54 -15.20
N ALA A 6 14.76 -8.51 -15.76
CA ALA A 6 15.17 -8.50 -17.16
C ALA A 6 16.21 -9.59 -17.49
N HIS A 7 17.07 -9.95 -16.54
CA HIS A 7 18.03 -11.04 -16.72
C HIS A 7 17.38 -12.43 -16.60
N MET A 8 16.40 -12.59 -15.70
CA MET A 8 15.76 -13.88 -15.45
C MET A 8 14.66 -14.23 -16.45
N ALA A 9 13.97 -13.24 -17.02
CA ALA A 9 12.88 -13.42 -17.98
C ALA A 9 12.94 -12.32 -19.06
N PRO A 10 13.80 -12.49 -20.10
CA PRO A 10 14.06 -11.47 -21.11
C PRO A 10 12.85 -11.08 -21.97
N GLU A 11 11.81 -11.93 -22.00
CA GLU A 11 10.55 -11.68 -22.69
C GLU A 11 9.61 -10.72 -21.94
N LEU A 12 9.88 -10.44 -20.66
CA LEU A 12 9.07 -9.57 -19.83
C LEU A 12 9.61 -8.14 -19.84
N GLU A 13 8.72 -7.19 -20.13
CA GLU A 13 9.02 -5.77 -20.06
C GLU A 13 8.45 -5.15 -18.77
N SER A 14 9.25 -4.32 -18.09
CA SER A 14 8.82 -3.59 -16.90
C SER A 14 8.54 -2.13 -17.24
N VAL A 15 7.28 -1.71 -17.09
CA VAL A 15 6.87 -0.32 -17.28
C VAL A 15 6.77 0.37 -15.91
N PHE A 16 7.41 1.52 -15.77
CA PHE A 16 7.38 2.33 -14.54
C PHE A 16 6.48 3.54 -14.71
N VAL A 17 5.60 3.77 -13.73
CA VAL A 17 4.72 4.94 -13.67
C VAL A 17 5.07 5.73 -12.43
N MET A 18 5.34 7.02 -12.61
CA MET A 18 5.59 7.93 -11.49
C MET A 18 4.27 8.21 -10.76
N SER A 19 4.29 8.17 -9.44
CA SER A 19 3.13 8.58 -8.64
C SER A 19 2.88 10.08 -8.78
N SER A 20 1.62 10.48 -8.66
CA SER A 20 1.29 11.90 -8.51
C SER A 20 1.97 12.43 -7.24
N PRO A 21 2.60 13.62 -7.27
CA PRO A 21 3.26 14.21 -6.10
C PRO A 21 2.36 14.27 -4.86
N GLU A 22 1.04 14.44 -5.06
CA GLU A 22 0.03 14.50 -4.00
C GLU A 22 -0.12 13.19 -3.21
N TYR A 23 0.36 12.06 -3.75
CA TYR A 23 0.31 10.75 -3.12
C TYR A 23 1.70 10.18 -2.81
N GLY A 24 2.77 10.97 -3.02
CA GLY A 24 4.15 10.51 -2.83
C GLY A 24 4.49 10.05 -1.40
N TYR A 25 3.72 10.49 -0.41
CA TYR A 25 3.90 10.11 1.00
C TYR A 25 3.11 8.86 1.41
N ILE A 26 2.26 8.31 0.54
CA ILE A 26 1.37 7.19 0.89
C ILE A 26 2.08 5.86 0.63
N SER A 27 2.17 5.02 1.66
CA SER A 27 2.58 3.61 1.51
C SER A 27 1.68 2.70 2.35
N SER A 28 1.56 1.43 1.95
CA SER A 28 0.79 0.44 2.71
C SER A 28 1.32 0.24 4.14
N SER A 29 2.64 0.38 4.33
CA SER A 29 3.25 0.27 5.66
C SER A 29 2.77 1.40 6.58
N ILE A 30 2.82 2.65 6.10
CA ILE A 30 2.37 3.82 6.87
C ILE A 30 0.88 3.72 7.21
N VAL A 31 0.04 3.34 6.25
CA VAL A 31 -1.40 3.18 6.49
C VAL A 31 -1.68 2.15 7.58
N ARG A 32 -1.00 0.99 7.55
CA ARG A 32 -1.18 -0.05 8.55
C ARG A 32 -0.70 0.39 9.93
N GLU A 33 0.42 1.10 10.00
CA GLU A 33 0.97 1.60 11.27
C GLU A 33 0.04 2.64 11.93
N ILE A 34 -0.39 3.65 11.17
CA ILE A 34 -1.34 4.68 11.66
C ILE A 34 -2.65 4.03 12.10
N SER A 35 -3.16 3.09 11.30
CA SER A 35 -4.39 2.37 11.61
C SER A 35 -4.24 1.54 12.89
N ALA A 36 -3.12 0.84 13.07
CA ALA A 36 -2.84 0.04 14.28
C ALA A 36 -2.72 0.90 15.56
N MET A 37 -2.33 2.18 15.43
CA MET A 37 -2.35 3.15 16.53
C MET A 37 -3.77 3.66 16.87
N GLY A 38 -4.81 3.23 16.14
CA GLY A 38 -6.20 3.64 16.34
C GLY A 38 -6.55 4.98 15.71
N ALA A 39 -5.68 5.55 14.87
CA ALA A 39 -5.97 6.79 14.15
C ALA A 39 -6.81 6.52 12.88
N ASP A 40 -7.63 7.50 12.49
CA ASP A 40 -8.43 7.43 11.27
C ASP A 40 -7.52 7.55 10.03
N VAL A 41 -7.69 6.63 9.09
CA VAL A 41 -6.98 6.59 7.80
C VAL A 41 -7.92 6.72 6.60
N SER A 42 -9.18 7.13 6.83
CA SER A 42 -10.22 7.23 5.80
C SER A 42 -9.87 8.15 4.62
N PHE A 43 -8.98 9.12 4.86
CA PHE A 43 -8.47 10.04 3.84
C PHE A 43 -7.35 9.45 2.97
N LEU A 44 -6.78 8.29 3.36
CA LEU A 44 -5.67 7.64 2.66
C LEU A 44 -6.10 6.40 1.87
N VAL A 45 -7.27 5.83 2.18
CA VAL A 45 -7.72 4.58 1.57
C VAL A 45 -9.22 4.57 1.24
N PRO A 46 -9.65 3.79 0.24
CA PRO A 46 -11.08 3.63 -0.05
C PRO A 46 -11.83 2.88 1.06
N LYS A 47 -13.16 3.08 1.10
CA LYS A 47 -14.05 2.57 2.18
C LYS A 47 -13.99 1.06 2.41
N ASN A 48 -13.73 0.26 1.37
CA ASN A 48 -13.61 -1.19 1.51
C ASN A 48 -12.37 -1.60 2.33
N VAL A 49 -11.29 -0.81 2.26
CA VAL A 49 -10.06 -1.05 3.03
C VAL A 49 -10.28 -0.69 4.50
N ILE A 50 -10.98 0.41 4.78
CA ILE A 50 -11.33 0.83 6.16
C ILE A 50 -12.04 -0.30 6.90
N LYS A 51 -13.11 -0.85 6.31
CA LYS A 51 -13.86 -1.99 6.88
C LYS A 51 -12.97 -3.19 7.20
N LYS A 52 -11.96 -3.45 6.36
CA LYS A 52 -11.03 -4.57 6.56
C LYS A 52 -10.05 -4.28 7.70
N LEU A 53 -9.54 -3.05 7.80
CA LEU A 53 -8.65 -2.63 8.89
C LEU A 53 -9.34 -2.69 10.25
N GLU A 54 -10.58 -2.19 10.34
CA GLU A 54 -11.41 -2.29 11.56
C GLU A 54 -11.62 -3.74 11.99
N ALA A 55 -11.95 -4.63 11.05
CA ALA A 55 -12.12 -6.05 11.35
C ALA A 55 -10.82 -6.72 11.84
N LEU A 56 -9.64 -6.28 11.37
CA LEU A 56 -8.35 -6.80 11.83
C LEU A 56 -8.06 -6.40 13.27
N HIS A 57 -8.35 -5.15 13.67
CA HIS A 57 -8.15 -4.69 15.05
C HIS A 57 -9.12 -5.36 16.03
N ASN A 58 -10.34 -5.66 15.58
CA ASN A 58 -11.35 -6.34 16.41
C ASN A 58 -11.05 -7.83 16.64
N CYS A 59 -10.12 -8.42 15.88
CA CYS A 59 -9.75 -9.84 15.99
C CYS A 59 -8.46 -10.06 16.80
N GLY A 60 -7.78 -8.99 17.22
CA GLY A 60 -6.50 -9.01 17.93
C GLY A 60 -6.57 -8.64 19.43
N ASN A 61 -7.76 -8.42 19.98
CA ASN A 61 -8.03 -8.29 21.42
C ASN A 61 -8.80 -9.51 21.92
#